data_AF-A0A958LQR1-F1
#
_entry.id   AF-A0A958LQR1-F1
#
_cell.length_a   1.000
_cell.length_b   1.000
_cell.length_c   1.000
_cell.angle_alpha   90.00
_cell.angle_beta   90.00
_cell.angle_gamma   90.00
#
_symmetry.space_group_name_H-M   'P 1'
#
loop_
_entity.id
_entity.type
_entity.pdbx_description
1 polymer ?
#
loop_
_entity_poly.entity_id
_entity_poly.type
_entity_poly.pdbx_seq_one_letter_code
_entity_poly.pdbx_strand_id
1 'polypeptide(L)'
;MTIKHNISALIVSSLLLAGCGAQDAIDATKDMPGKMDATLGQITKTNQEMEKTTDAIHKQTLLLGLEEMLKPENTKYLVPPTGMLAGGEAFAQEATAEEIVKLAYVWLKEVQKGIPDDLSQLDEKGLMALIHEKLVKLTALQVITGLAPQKTIEQLVQDQILNGGRYEDTAYAVLMTRALFIKSFLLDESLMSPAEKLNNLGKLEEAFDRTSQLDYLVRLPFAKKIGLKVKVTEIELEVDESLEGLGENRGLSFPLTYWQRIQQALDKELEEQYLTSPTARQRKEQLKQKVSPYLKAWHLL
;
A
#
# COMPACT_ATOMS: atom_id res chain seq x y z
N MET A 1 52.81 -8.66 -21.86
CA MET A 1 52.59 -8.33 -20.44
C MET A 1 52.35 -6.84 -20.34
N THR A 2 51.12 -6.48 -19.98
CA THR A 2 50.63 -5.18 -19.44
C THR A 2 50.65 -3.90 -20.30
N ILE A 3 49.43 -3.47 -20.64
CA ILE A 3 48.99 -2.15 -21.10
C ILE A 3 48.76 -1.24 -19.87
N LYS A 4 49.15 0.05 -19.94
CA LYS A 4 48.64 1.18 -19.14
C LYS A 4 48.62 2.43 -20.06
N HIS A 5 47.44 2.86 -20.51
CA HIS A 5 46.61 3.97 -20.01
C HIS A 5 47.11 5.40 -20.31
N ASN A 6 46.26 6.13 -21.06
CA ASN A 6 45.70 7.46 -20.77
C ASN A 6 46.24 8.78 -21.41
N ILE A 7 45.31 9.46 -22.10
CA ILE A 7 44.80 10.85 -21.88
C ILE A 7 45.20 11.98 -22.88
N SER A 8 44.13 12.59 -23.46
CA SER A 8 43.92 14.01 -23.85
C SER A 8 44.63 14.60 -25.09
N ALA A 9 44.10 15.58 -25.83
CA ALA A 9 42.81 16.27 -25.84
C ALA A 9 42.63 17.05 -27.18
N LEU A 10 41.34 17.25 -27.49
CA LEU A 10 40.63 18.16 -28.39
C LEU A 10 41.37 19.30 -29.14
N ILE A 11 41.09 19.34 -30.45
CA ILE A 11 41.17 20.45 -31.43
C ILE A 11 39.78 21.14 -31.39
N VAL A 12 39.60 22.45 -31.60
CA VAL A 12 39.31 23.05 -32.92
C VAL A 12 39.14 24.57 -32.77
N SER A 13 39.76 25.25 -33.72
CA SER A 13 39.76 26.67 -34.02
C SER A 13 38.39 27.31 -34.23
N SER A 14 38.37 28.58 -33.85
CA SER A 14 37.52 29.68 -34.32
C SER A 14 37.33 29.75 -35.84
N LEU A 15 36.10 30.07 -36.26
CA LEU A 15 35.78 30.61 -37.58
C LEU A 15 34.95 31.90 -37.41
N LEU A 16 35.53 32.99 -37.93
CA LEU A 16 34.95 34.33 -38.04
C LEU A 16 33.91 34.35 -39.17
N LEU A 17 32.76 34.97 -38.91
CA LEU A 17 31.87 35.54 -39.92
C LEU A 17 31.53 36.98 -39.53
N ALA A 18 31.80 37.91 -40.43
CA ALA A 18 31.55 39.33 -40.30
C ALA A 18 30.17 39.70 -40.87
N GLY A 19 29.52 40.72 -40.30
CA GLY A 19 28.54 41.58 -41.01
C GLY A 19 27.15 41.71 -40.39
N CYS A 20 26.86 42.93 -39.91
CA CYS A 20 25.56 43.56 -39.65
C CYS A 20 24.64 42.96 -38.56
N GLY A 21 24.58 43.64 -37.41
CA GLY A 21 23.64 43.34 -36.31
C GLY A 21 24.15 43.69 -34.90
N ALA A 22 25.36 44.25 -34.79
CA ALA A 22 26.01 44.48 -33.49
C ALA A 22 25.38 45.59 -32.63
N GLN A 23 24.40 46.35 -33.13
CA GLN A 23 23.59 47.24 -32.29
C GLN A 23 22.39 46.49 -31.65
N ASP A 24 21.67 45.66 -32.41
CA ASP A 24 20.51 44.92 -31.92
C ASP A 24 20.89 43.78 -30.95
N ALA A 25 22.07 43.18 -31.11
CA ALA A 25 22.57 42.15 -30.21
C ALA A 25 23.01 42.69 -28.82
N ILE A 26 23.42 43.96 -28.74
CA ILE A 26 23.79 44.61 -27.48
C ILE A 26 22.54 45.12 -26.73
N ASP A 27 21.49 45.52 -27.45
CA ASP A 27 20.19 45.84 -26.83
C ASP A 27 19.40 44.57 -26.44
N ALA A 28 19.55 43.47 -27.17
CA ALA A 28 18.97 42.17 -26.78
C ALA A 28 19.64 41.56 -25.54
N THR A 29 20.92 41.85 -25.27
CA THR A 29 21.63 41.34 -24.08
C THR A 29 21.38 42.16 -22.81
N LYS A 30 20.89 43.41 -22.91
CA LYS A 30 20.40 44.18 -21.74
C LYS A 30 19.04 43.70 -21.24
N ASP A 31 18.23 43.11 -22.12
CA ASP A 31 16.87 42.64 -21.81
C ASP A 31 16.84 41.13 -21.48
N MET A 32 17.95 40.41 -21.68
CA MET A 32 18.10 38.99 -21.35
C MET A 32 18.04 38.68 -19.84
N PRO A 33 18.68 39.43 -18.93
CA PRO A 33 18.56 39.19 -17.49
C PRO A 33 17.10 39.33 -17.02
N GLY A 34 16.41 40.38 -17.45
CA GLY A 34 15.00 40.60 -17.11
C GLY A 34 14.05 39.56 -17.70
N LYS A 35 14.30 39.08 -18.92
CA LYS A 35 13.53 37.98 -19.52
C LYS A 35 13.84 36.62 -18.89
N MET A 36 15.08 36.38 -18.45
CA MET A 36 15.46 35.14 -17.77
C MET A 36 14.91 35.10 -16.34
N ASP A 37 14.90 36.23 -15.62
CA ASP A 37 14.28 36.38 -14.30
C ASP A 37 12.73 36.29 -14.39
N ALA A 38 12.12 36.86 -15.42
CA ALA A 38 10.69 36.69 -15.70
C ALA A 38 10.34 35.24 -16.08
N THR A 39 11.20 34.55 -16.83
CA THR A 39 11.03 33.13 -17.16
C THR A 39 11.19 32.26 -15.91
N LEU A 40 12.17 32.54 -15.05
CA LEU A 40 12.35 31.86 -13.77
C LEU A 40 11.14 32.09 -12.86
N GLY A 41 10.64 33.33 -12.80
CA GLY A 41 9.44 33.69 -12.05
C GLY A 41 8.17 33.00 -12.58
N GLN A 42 8.03 32.86 -13.90
CA GLN A 42 6.94 32.09 -14.52
C GLN A 42 7.08 30.60 -14.26
N ILE A 43 8.29 30.02 -14.30
CA ILE A 43 8.52 28.62 -13.97
C ILE A 43 8.23 28.36 -12.49
N THR A 44 8.67 29.22 -11.57
CA THR A 44 8.36 29.11 -10.14
C THR A 44 6.86 29.24 -9.90
N LYS A 45 6.17 30.17 -10.56
CA LYS A 45 4.72 30.33 -10.46
C LYS A 45 3.97 29.13 -11.02
N THR A 46 4.36 28.62 -12.20
CA THR A 46 3.80 27.39 -12.77
C THR A 46 4.06 26.19 -11.88
N ASN A 47 5.25 26.07 -11.28
CA ASN A 47 5.55 24.99 -10.34
C ASN A 47 4.69 25.08 -9.07
N GLN A 48 4.45 26.28 -8.53
CA GLN A 48 3.57 26.49 -7.38
C GLN A 48 2.08 26.26 -7.72
N GLU A 49 1.63 26.65 -8.92
CA GLU A 49 0.27 26.39 -9.40
C GLU A 49 0.07 24.90 -9.70
N MET A 50 1.10 24.23 -10.22
CA MET A 50 1.13 22.78 -10.39
C MET A 50 1.11 22.06 -9.04
N GLU A 51 1.90 22.50 -8.05
CA GLU A 51 1.91 21.93 -6.69
C GLU A 51 0.51 22.04 -6.05
N LYS A 52 -0.14 23.21 -6.14
CA LYS A 52 -1.53 23.39 -5.69
C LYS A 52 -2.52 22.53 -6.45
N THR A 53 -2.31 22.32 -7.74
CA THR A 53 -3.18 21.48 -8.58
C THR A 53 -3.00 20.00 -8.24
N THR A 54 -1.77 19.54 -8.06
CA THR A 54 -1.43 18.18 -7.60
C THR A 54 -2.02 17.92 -6.22
N ASP A 55 -1.87 18.86 -5.28
CA ASP A 55 -2.49 18.77 -3.95
C ASP A 55 -4.02 18.73 -4.01
N ALA A 56 -4.64 19.49 -4.91
CA ALA A 56 -6.09 19.48 -5.09
C ALA A 56 -6.58 18.15 -5.68
N ILE A 57 -5.87 17.61 -6.69
CA ILE A 57 -6.16 16.31 -7.29
C ILE A 57 -6.00 15.21 -6.24
N HIS A 58 -4.90 15.22 -5.50
CA HIS A 58 -4.63 14.29 -4.40
C HIS A 58 -5.80 14.27 -3.39
N LYS A 59 -6.18 15.43 -2.84
CA LYS A 59 -7.31 15.54 -1.90
C LYS A 59 -8.64 15.11 -2.51
N GLN A 60 -8.87 15.41 -3.79
CA GLN A 60 -10.07 14.99 -4.49
C GLN A 60 -10.14 13.48 -4.66
N THR A 61 -9.03 12.83 -5.06
CA THR A 61 -8.94 11.36 -5.17
C THR A 61 -9.19 10.70 -3.83
N LEU A 62 -8.60 11.21 -2.75
CA LEU A 62 -8.87 10.72 -1.40
C LEU A 62 -10.34 10.87 -1.01
N LEU A 63 -10.93 12.05 -1.24
CA LEU A 63 -12.34 12.28 -0.92
C LEU A 63 -13.26 11.35 -1.71
N LEU A 64 -13.08 11.26 -3.03
CA LEU A 64 -13.89 10.42 -3.90
C LEU A 64 -13.74 8.93 -3.55
N GLY A 65 -12.53 8.48 -3.21
CA GLY A 65 -12.29 7.11 -2.76
C GLY A 65 -13.06 6.79 -1.47
N LEU A 66 -13.03 7.69 -0.48
CA LEU A 66 -13.81 7.53 0.75
C LEU A 66 -15.31 7.58 0.50
N GLU A 67 -15.80 8.55 -0.27
CA GLU A 67 -17.22 8.70 -0.58
C GLU A 67 -17.74 7.45 -1.28
N GLU A 68 -17.04 6.95 -2.30
CA GLU A 68 -17.40 5.74 -3.02
C GLU A 68 -17.43 4.52 -2.07
N MET A 69 -16.37 4.32 -1.29
CA MET A 69 -16.26 3.18 -0.39
C MET A 69 -17.38 3.14 0.67
N LEU A 70 -17.81 4.32 1.14
CA LEU A 70 -18.77 4.47 2.23
C LEU A 70 -20.23 4.62 1.76
N LYS A 71 -20.51 4.46 0.47
CA LYS A 71 -21.89 4.44 -0.03
C LYS A 71 -22.72 3.32 0.61
N PRO A 72 -24.01 3.53 0.93
CA PRO A 72 -24.86 2.52 1.54
C PRO A 72 -24.90 1.17 0.79
N GLU A 73 -24.86 1.20 -0.54
CA GLU A 73 -24.79 0.01 -1.38
C GLU A 73 -23.47 -0.76 -1.24
N ASN A 74 -22.37 -0.06 -1.00
CA ASN A 74 -21.02 -0.62 -0.87
C ASN A 74 -20.72 -1.08 0.56
N THR A 75 -21.44 -0.53 1.55
CA THR A 75 -21.33 -0.92 2.96
C THR A 75 -22.33 -1.98 3.39
N LYS A 76 -23.28 -2.35 2.52
CA LYS A 76 -24.34 -3.32 2.84
C LYS A 76 -23.80 -4.69 3.30
N TYR A 77 -22.71 -5.15 2.68
CA TYR A 77 -22.04 -6.40 3.02
C TYR A 77 -20.58 -6.11 3.34
N LEU A 78 -20.13 -6.55 4.51
CA LEU A 78 -18.77 -6.28 5.01
C LEU A 78 -17.84 -7.50 4.92
N VAL A 79 -18.39 -8.69 4.62
CA VAL A 79 -17.64 -9.94 4.52
C VAL A 79 -18.22 -10.76 3.35
N PRO A 80 -17.48 -10.86 2.21
CA PRO A 80 -16.35 -10.03 1.84
C PRO A 80 -16.78 -8.57 1.54
N PRO A 81 -15.92 -7.56 1.76
CA PRO A 81 -16.24 -6.15 1.53
C PRO A 81 -16.09 -5.76 0.05
N THR A 82 -16.68 -6.53 -0.87
CA THR A 82 -16.48 -6.37 -2.31
C THR A 82 -16.90 -5.00 -2.84
N GLY A 83 -17.99 -4.43 -2.31
CA GLY A 83 -18.46 -3.09 -2.67
C GLY A 83 -17.49 -1.97 -2.29
N MET A 84 -16.68 -2.18 -1.25
CA MET A 84 -15.70 -1.20 -0.77
C MET A 84 -14.40 -1.18 -1.60
N LEU A 85 -14.12 -2.23 -2.38
CA LEU A 85 -12.79 -2.44 -2.97
C LEU A 85 -12.37 -1.33 -3.93
N ALA A 86 -13.26 -0.88 -4.82
CA ALA A 86 -12.91 0.12 -5.82
C ALA A 86 -12.57 1.49 -5.20
N GLY A 87 -13.42 1.98 -4.29
CA GLY A 87 -13.16 3.23 -3.56
C GLY A 87 -11.96 3.12 -2.61
N GLY A 88 -11.83 1.97 -1.95
CA GLY A 88 -10.71 1.68 -1.06
C GLY A 88 -9.36 1.60 -1.78
N GLU A 89 -9.31 1.02 -2.99
CA GLU A 89 -8.11 1.00 -3.82
C GLU A 89 -7.72 2.41 -4.27
N ALA A 90 -8.68 3.19 -4.78
CA ALA A 90 -8.43 4.58 -5.20
C ALA A 90 -7.86 5.43 -4.05
N PHE A 91 -8.42 5.30 -2.85
CA PHE A 91 -7.88 5.96 -1.66
C PHE A 91 -6.49 5.44 -1.31
N ALA A 92 -6.33 4.12 -1.19
CA ALA A 92 -5.13 3.50 -0.65
C ALA A 92 -3.89 3.71 -1.52
N GLN A 93 -4.06 3.76 -2.85
CA GLN A 93 -2.97 4.01 -3.79
C GLN A 93 -2.46 5.46 -3.74
N GLU A 94 -3.36 6.41 -3.42
CA GLU A 94 -3.04 7.84 -3.38
C GLU A 94 -2.56 8.31 -2.00
N ALA A 95 -3.10 7.70 -0.92
CA ALA A 95 -2.86 8.15 0.44
C ALA A 95 -1.40 8.00 0.88
N THR A 96 -0.91 9.03 1.57
CA THR A 96 0.39 8.99 2.23
C THR A 96 0.34 8.17 3.52
N ALA A 97 1.52 7.78 4.04
CA ALA A 97 1.64 7.09 5.32
C ALA A 97 1.04 7.91 6.47
N GLU A 98 1.22 9.23 6.46
CA GLU A 98 0.70 10.14 7.47
C GLU A 98 -0.84 10.23 7.42
N GLU A 99 -1.43 10.25 6.23
CA GLU A 99 -2.88 10.31 6.07
C GLU A 99 -3.55 9.00 6.51
N ILE A 100 -2.97 7.85 6.14
CA ILE A 100 -3.46 6.54 6.58
C ILE A 100 -3.46 6.46 8.11
N VAL A 101 -2.35 6.81 8.77
CA VAL A 101 -2.27 6.68 10.24
C VAL A 101 -3.16 7.69 10.96
N LYS A 102 -3.33 8.91 10.43
CA LYS A 102 -4.25 9.90 11.00
C LYS A 102 -5.72 9.50 10.84
N LEU A 103 -6.09 8.98 9.66
CA LEU A 103 -7.43 8.45 9.42
C LEU A 103 -7.72 7.28 10.36
N ALA A 104 -6.78 6.33 10.46
CA ALA A 104 -6.86 5.19 11.37
C ALA A 104 -7.05 5.64 12.82
N TYR A 105 -6.28 6.64 13.27
CA TYR A 105 -6.41 7.18 14.62
C TYR A 105 -7.84 7.68 14.90
N VAL A 106 -8.39 8.49 13.98
CA VAL A 106 -9.75 9.04 14.11
C VAL A 106 -10.79 7.92 14.13
N TRP A 107 -10.74 7.01 13.16
CA TRP A 107 -11.72 5.93 13.05
C TRP A 107 -11.64 4.93 14.20
N LEU A 108 -10.45 4.54 14.65
CA LEU A 108 -10.29 3.68 15.82
C LEU A 108 -10.83 4.37 17.08
N LYS A 109 -10.62 5.68 17.23
CA LYS A 109 -11.24 6.45 18.32
C LYS A 109 -12.76 6.49 18.21
N GLU A 110 -13.33 6.62 17.03
CA GLU A 110 -14.79 6.59 16.82
C GLU A 110 -15.39 5.21 17.08
N VAL A 111 -14.72 4.15 16.64
CA VAL A 111 -15.12 2.77 16.94
C VAL A 111 -15.10 2.52 18.44
N GLN A 112 -14.05 3.00 19.13
CA GLN A 112 -13.92 2.87 20.59
C GLN A 112 -14.83 3.79 21.38
N LYS A 113 -15.27 4.93 20.82
CA LYS A 113 -16.16 5.85 21.51
C LYS A 113 -17.50 5.17 21.80
N GLY A 114 -17.90 5.31 23.07
CA GLY A 114 -18.96 4.53 23.69
C GLY A 114 -20.27 4.64 22.94
N ILE A 115 -20.98 3.51 22.94
CA ILE A 115 -22.44 3.53 22.91
C ILE A 115 -22.89 4.44 24.07
N PRO A 116 -23.99 5.22 23.96
CA PRO A 116 -24.45 6.04 25.07
C PRO A 116 -24.45 5.24 26.39
N ASP A 117 -24.03 5.87 27.49
CA ASP A 117 -23.93 5.24 28.83
C ASP A 117 -25.24 4.55 29.27
N ASP A 118 -26.34 4.87 28.60
CA ASP A 118 -27.64 4.26 28.73
C ASP A 118 -28.08 3.56 27.43
N LEU A 119 -27.65 2.31 27.27
CA LEU A 119 -28.08 1.39 26.22
C LEU A 119 -29.60 1.19 26.17
N SER A 120 -30.33 1.49 27.26
CA SER A 120 -31.79 1.38 27.30
C SER A 120 -32.51 2.46 26.48
N GLN A 121 -31.78 3.47 25.99
CA GLN A 121 -32.29 4.51 25.10
C GLN A 121 -32.22 4.15 23.61
N LEU A 122 -31.49 3.09 23.25
CA LEU A 122 -31.45 2.59 21.89
C LEU A 122 -32.41 1.41 21.76
N ASP A 123 -33.34 1.50 20.81
CA ASP A 123 -34.05 0.32 20.35
C ASP A 123 -33.07 -0.63 19.63
N GLU A 124 -33.48 -1.89 19.44
CA GLU A 124 -32.65 -2.91 18.76
C GLU A 124 -32.14 -2.40 17.40
N LYS A 125 -32.98 -1.66 16.68
CA LYS A 125 -32.65 -1.07 15.39
C LYS A 125 -31.53 -0.02 15.50
N GLY A 126 -31.59 0.86 16.49
CA GLY A 126 -30.57 1.87 16.77
C GLY A 126 -29.24 1.25 17.18
N LEU A 127 -29.28 0.20 18.00
CA LEU A 127 -28.09 -0.57 18.38
C LEU A 127 -27.43 -1.23 17.16
N MET A 128 -28.22 -1.90 16.32
CA MET A 128 -27.70 -2.56 15.12
C MET A 128 -27.15 -1.57 14.10
N ALA A 129 -27.76 -0.39 13.95
CA ALA A 129 -27.24 0.67 13.10
C ALA A 129 -25.89 1.19 13.59
N LEU A 130 -25.73 1.38 14.91
CA LEU A 130 -24.47 1.80 15.50
C LEU A 130 -23.36 0.75 15.36
N ILE A 131 -23.69 -0.53 15.60
CA ILE A 131 -22.75 -1.65 15.39
C ILE A 131 -22.32 -1.67 13.92
N HIS A 132 -23.28 -1.57 13.00
CA HIS A 132 -22.99 -1.55 11.57
C HIS A 132 -22.07 -0.39 11.20
N GLU A 133 -22.32 0.84 11.65
CA GLU A 133 -21.45 1.99 11.39
C GLU A 133 -20.01 1.77 11.87
N LYS A 134 -19.84 1.19 13.06
CA LYS A 134 -18.51 0.89 13.61
C LYS A 134 -17.80 -0.20 12.80
N LEU A 135 -18.52 -1.24 12.41
CA LEU A 135 -17.97 -2.30 11.55
C LEU A 135 -17.61 -1.75 10.17
N VAL A 136 -18.42 -0.85 9.59
CA VAL A 136 -18.11 -0.15 8.33
C VAL A 136 -16.74 0.54 8.42
N LYS A 137 -16.48 1.30 9.49
CA LYS A 137 -15.19 1.99 9.69
C LYS A 137 -14.03 1.01 9.84
N LEU A 138 -14.22 -0.08 10.59
CA LEU A 138 -13.17 -1.08 10.78
C LEU A 138 -12.85 -1.83 9.48
N THR A 139 -13.88 -2.24 8.74
CA THR A 139 -13.75 -2.91 7.44
C THR A 139 -13.14 -1.97 6.40
N ALA A 140 -13.56 -0.70 6.36
CA ALA A 140 -12.95 0.31 5.50
C ALA A 140 -11.46 0.49 5.82
N LEU A 141 -11.08 0.49 7.10
CA LEU A 141 -9.67 0.56 7.50
C LEU A 141 -8.89 -0.68 7.04
N GLN A 142 -9.47 -1.89 7.17
CA GLN A 142 -8.87 -3.12 6.64
C GLN A 142 -8.66 -3.04 5.13
N VAL A 143 -9.66 -2.58 4.36
CA VAL A 143 -9.54 -2.39 2.90
C VAL A 143 -8.42 -1.41 2.56
N ILE A 144 -8.43 -0.21 3.15
CA ILE A 144 -7.42 0.83 2.88
C ILE A 144 -6.02 0.30 3.20
N THR A 145 -5.83 -0.25 4.40
CA THR A 145 -4.51 -0.68 4.87
C THR A 145 -4.03 -1.94 4.16
N GLY A 146 -4.95 -2.81 3.74
CA GLY A 146 -4.68 -4.00 2.94
C GLY A 146 -4.28 -3.69 1.49
N LEU A 147 -4.86 -2.65 0.89
CA LEU A 147 -4.60 -2.24 -0.50
C LEU A 147 -3.49 -1.18 -0.63
N ALA A 148 -3.08 -0.56 0.48
CA ALA A 148 -2.02 0.45 0.46
C ALA A 148 -0.72 -0.11 -0.15
N PRO A 149 0.01 0.68 -0.96
CA PRO A 149 1.31 0.29 -1.50
C PRO A 149 2.27 -0.13 -0.38
N GLN A 150 3.07 -1.15 -0.65
CA GLN A 150 4.04 -1.66 0.33
C GLN A 150 5.02 -0.55 0.78
N LYS A 151 5.45 0.32 -0.14
CA LYS A 151 6.30 1.49 0.17
C LYS A 151 5.63 2.44 1.17
N THR A 152 4.32 2.65 1.07
CA THR A 152 3.57 3.51 2.01
C THR A 152 3.56 2.90 3.40
N ILE A 153 3.42 1.57 3.50
CA ILE A 153 3.47 0.84 4.77
C ILE A 153 4.87 0.85 5.38
N GLU A 154 5.92 0.69 4.57
CA GLU A 154 7.32 0.81 5.01
C GLU A 154 7.62 2.22 5.55
N GLN A 155 7.13 3.26 4.87
CA GLN A 155 7.25 4.64 5.33
C GLN A 155 6.52 4.85 6.66
N LEU A 156 5.31 4.30 6.82
CA LEU A 156 4.55 4.34 8.07
C LEU A 156 5.33 3.67 9.22
N VAL A 157 5.94 2.50 8.96
CA VAL A 157 6.80 1.82 9.94
C VAL A 157 7.98 2.69 10.34
N GLN A 158 8.66 3.29 9.36
CA GLN A 158 9.80 4.15 9.62
C GLN A 158 9.42 5.36 10.49
N ASP A 159 8.37 6.08 10.10
CA ASP A 159 8.00 7.35 10.70
C ASP A 159 7.33 7.20 12.07
N GLN A 160 6.45 6.21 12.22
CA GLN A 160 5.64 6.08 13.43
C GLN A 160 6.21 5.12 14.45
N ILE A 161 6.94 4.08 14.02
CA ILE A 161 7.42 3.04 14.94
C ILE A 161 8.92 3.22 15.19
N LEU A 162 9.75 3.18 14.14
CA LEU A 162 11.20 3.22 14.31
C LEU A 162 11.71 4.58 14.80
N ASN A 163 11.09 5.66 14.32
CA ASN A 163 11.43 7.03 14.72
C ASN A 163 10.65 7.53 15.95
N GLY A 164 9.81 6.69 16.58
CA GLY A 164 9.02 7.06 17.77
C GLY A 164 7.97 8.14 17.48
N GLY A 165 7.22 7.99 16.40
CA GLY A 165 6.21 8.97 15.99
C GLY A 165 5.01 9.00 16.93
N ARG A 166 4.24 10.09 16.85
CA ARG A 166 3.08 10.36 17.72
C ARG A 166 2.02 9.25 17.69
N TYR A 167 1.90 8.54 16.58
CA TYR A 167 0.85 7.55 16.35
C TYR A 167 1.36 6.11 16.39
N GLU A 168 2.44 5.81 17.14
CA GLU A 168 3.03 4.46 17.24
C GLU A 168 1.98 3.35 17.50
N ASP A 169 1.12 3.51 18.51
CA ASP A 169 0.08 2.51 18.83
C ASP A 169 -0.92 2.32 17.68
N THR A 170 -1.27 3.41 16.99
CA THR A 170 -2.17 3.36 15.84
C THR A 170 -1.47 2.72 14.64
N ALA A 171 -0.17 2.94 14.47
CA ALA A 171 0.61 2.29 13.43
C ALA A 171 0.62 0.77 13.62
N TYR A 172 0.75 0.27 14.84
CA TYR A 172 0.60 -1.18 15.12
C TYR A 172 -0.79 -1.72 14.73
N ALA A 173 -1.85 -0.97 15.04
CA ALA A 173 -3.21 -1.34 14.63
C ALA A 173 -3.37 -1.33 13.10
N VAL A 174 -2.78 -0.37 12.39
CA VAL A 174 -2.76 -0.32 10.91
C VAL A 174 -2.06 -1.53 10.30
N LEU A 175 -0.92 -1.94 10.86
CA LEU A 175 -0.22 -3.16 10.40
C LEU A 175 -1.07 -4.41 10.63
N MET A 176 -1.81 -4.46 11.75
CA MET A 176 -2.70 -5.57 12.05
C MET A 176 -3.93 -5.60 11.13
N THR A 177 -4.57 -4.47 10.86
CA THR A 177 -5.71 -4.41 9.91
C THR A 177 -5.30 -4.79 8.50
N ARG A 178 -4.09 -4.39 8.08
CA ARG A 178 -3.49 -4.86 6.82
C ARG A 178 -3.32 -6.37 6.81
N ALA A 179 -2.73 -6.93 7.87
CA ALA A 179 -2.51 -8.37 7.97
C ALA A 179 -3.83 -9.16 7.90
N LEU A 180 -4.85 -8.73 8.65
CA LEU A 180 -6.19 -9.32 8.61
C LEU A 180 -6.79 -9.26 7.21
N PHE A 181 -6.70 -8.12 6.52
CA PHE A 181 -7.29 -7.98 5.21
C PHE A 181 -6.62 -8.88 4.16
N ILE A 182 -5.29 -8.84 4.11
CA ILE A 182 -4.52 -9.64 3.15
C ILE A 182 -4.73 -11.13 3.41
N LYS A 183 -4.65 -11.55 4.68
CA LYS A 183 -4.81 -12.96 5.06
C LYS A 183 -6.22 -13.46 4.76
N SER A 184 -7.23 -12.82 5.35
CA SER A 184 -8.60 -13.34 5.31
C SER A 184 -9.25 -13.14 3.94
N PHE A 185 -9.10 -11.97 3.33
CA PHE A 185 -9.83 -11.65 2.09
C PHE A 185 -9.02 -11.93 0.82
N LEU A 186 -7.82 -11.37 0.71
CA LEU A 186 -7.04 -11.50 -0.53
C LEU A 186 -6.46 -12.90 -0.71
N LEU A 187 -6.06 -13.56 0.37
CA LEU A 187 -5.56 -14.93 0.33
C LEU A 187 -6.68 -15.93 0.60
N ASP A 188 -7.14 -16.10 1.84
CA ASP A 188 -7.99 -17.23 2.24
C ASP A 188 -9.32 -17.30 1.47
N GLU A 189 -10.04 -16.18 1.33
CA GLU A 189 -11.31 -16.14 0.60
C GLU A 189 -11.17 -16.04 -0.92
N SER A 190 -10.07 -15.45 -1.43
CA SER A 190 -9.89 -15.21 -2.86
C SER A 190 -8.89 -16.18 -3.50
N LEU A 191 -7.58 -15.95 -3.35
CA LEU A 191 -6.54 -16.67 -4.11
C LEU A 191 -6.28 -18.09 -3.62
N MET A 192 -6.53 -18.33 -2.33
CA MET A 192 -6.26 -19.55 -1.60
C MET A 192 -7.55 -20.24 -1.13
N SER A 193 -8.72 -19.86 -1.64
CA SER A 193 -9.92 -20.61 -1.27
C SER A 193 -9.87 -22.04 -1.81
N PRO A 194 -10.51 -23.03 -1.17
CA PRO A 194 -10.57 -24.39 -1.73
C PRO A 194 -11.25 -24.46 -3.09
N ALA A 195 -12.14 -23.50 -3.39
CA ALA A 195 -12.84 -23.40 -4.66
C ALA A 195 -11.97 -22.76 -5.77
N GLU A 196 -11.05 -21.88 -5.40
CA GLU A 196 -10.15 -21.18 -6.32
C GLU A 196 -8.78 -21.84 -6.38
N LYS A 197 -8.46 -22.42 -7.55
CA LYS A 197 -7.12 -22.98 -7.81
C LYS A 197 -6.15 -21.87 -8.25
N LEU A 198 -4.90 -21.97 -7.82
CA LEU A 198 -3.78 -21.16 -8.30
C LEU A 198 -3.30 -21.65 -9.68
N ASN A 199 -4.22 -21.65 -10.64
CA ASN A 199 -4.08 -22.34 -11.92
C ASN A 199 -3.59 -21.44 -13.06
N ASN A 200 -3.24 -20.19 -12.79
CA ASN A 200 -2.65 -19.30 -13.79
C ASN A 200 -1.58 -18.38 -13.17
N LEU A 201 -0.71 -17.86 -14.03
CA LEU A 201 0.42 -17.03 -13.60
C LEU A 201 -0.01 -15.74 -12.90
N GLY A 202 -1.09 -15.10 -13.34
CA GLY A 202 -1.57 -13.87 -12.71
C GLY A 202 -1.99 -14.10 -11.25
N LYS A 203 -2.75 -15.17 -10.99
CA LYS A 203 -3.12 -15.58 -9.62
C LYS A 203 -1.89 -15.92 -8.77
N LEU A 204 -0.89 -16.58 -9.36
CA LEU A 204 0.36 -16.93 -8.66
C LEU A 204 1.22 -15.71 -8.31
N GLU A 205 1.33 -14.76 -9.22
CA GLU A 205 2.04 -13.50 -9.00
C GLU A 205 1.34 -12.67 -7.92
N GLU A 206 0.02 -12.54 -8.00
CA GLU A 206 -0.77 -11.86 -6.97
C GLU A 206 -0.62 -12.56 -5.61
N ALA A 207 -0.73 -13.89 -5.57
CA ALA A 207 -0.54 -14.67 -4.35
C ALA A 207 0.86 -14.48 -3.76
N PHE A 208 1.89 -14.44 -4.61
CA PHE A 208 3.25 -14.15 -4.20
C PHE A 208 3.36 -12.76 -3.58
N ASP A 209 2.82 -11.75 -4.24
CA ASP A 209 2.89 -10.36 -3.77
C ASP A 209 2.19 -10.21 -2.43
N ARG A 210 0.97 -10.75 -2.28
CA ARG A 210 0.22 -10.73 -1.02
C ARG A 210 0.89 -11.51 0.10
N THR A 211 1.44 -12.68 -0.20
CA THR A 211 2.17 -13.47 0.80
C THR A 211 3.45 -12.76 1.24
N SER A 212 4.17 -12.10 0.33
CA SER A 212 5.37 -11.33 0.66
C SER A 212 5.09 -10.15 1.61
N GLN A 213 3.94 -9.50 1.45
CA GLN A 213 3.51 -8.41 2.33
C GLN A 213 3.24 -8.92 3.76
N LEU A 214 2.62 -10.10 3.92
CA LEU A 214 2.45 -10.73 5.22
C LEU A 214 3.79 -11.20 5.82
N ASP A 215 4.64 -11.79 5.00
CA ASP A 215 5.98 -12.26 5.40
C ASP A 215 6.84 -11.09 5.92
N TYR A 216 6.77 -9.92 5.28
CA TYR A 216 7.38 -8.69 5.77
C TYR A 216 6.92 -8.35 7.20
N LEU A 217 5.61 -8.33 7.45
CA LEU A 217 5.05 -7.96 8.76
C LEU A 217 5.51 -8.90 9.88
N VAL A 218 5.52 -10.21 9.64
CA VAL A 218 5.92 -11.18 10.66
C VAL A 218 7.43 -11.18 10.92
N ARG A 219 8.24 -10.68 9.99
CA ARG A 219 9.70 -10.56 10.14
C ARG A 219 10.15 -9.28 10.82
N LEU A 220 9.25 -8.32 11.06
CA LEU A 220 9.60 -7.10 11.77
C LEU A 220 10.09 -7.43 13.20
N PRO A 221 11.12 -6.73 13.71
CA PRO A 221 11.69 -7.02 15.04
C PRO A 221 10.69 -6.81 16.19
N PHE A 222 9.59 -6.10 15.92
CA PHE A 222 8.50 -5.82 16.83
C PHE A 222 7.19 -6.53 16.43
N ALA A 223 7.23 -7.58 15.59
CA ALA A 223 6.03 -8.28 15.11
C ALA A 223 5.06 -8.69 16.23
N LYS A 224 5.57 -9.01 17.42
CA LYS A 224 4.78 -9.35 18.62
C LYS A 224 3.92 -8.21 19.17
N LYS A 225 4.28 -6.96 18.86
CA LYS A 225 3.52 -5.76 19.24
C LYS A 225 2.44 -5.41 18.22
N ILE A 226 2.47 -6.01 17.04
CA ILE A 226 1.44 -5.79 16.01
C ILE A 226 0.16 -6.45 16.49
N GLY A 227 -0.84 -5.62 16.77
CA GLY A 227 -2.13 -6.06 17.26
C GLY A 227 -3.19 -4.98 17.12
N LEU A 228 -4.45 -5.40 17.22
CA LEU A 228 -5.63 -4.57 17.16
C LEU A 228 -6.48 -4.89 18.38
N LYS A 229 -6.70 -3.88 19.21
CA LYS A 229 -7.62 -3.95 20.35
C LYS A 229 -8.71 -2.90 20.20
N VAL A 230 -9.89 -3.33 19.78
CA VAL A 230 -11.06 -2.45 19.63
C VAL A 230 -12.29 -3.07 20.27
N LYS A 231 -13.08 -2.21 20.92
CA LYS A 231 -14.40 -2.56 21.44
C LYS A 231 -15.44 -1.95 20.51
N VAL A 232 -16.21 -2.80 19.84
CA VAL A 232 -17.31 -2.33 18.99
C VAL A 232 -18.53 -1.99 19.87
N THR A 233 -18.77 -2.79 20.91
CA THR A 233 -19.81 -2.57 21.93
C THR A 233 -19.32 -2.90 23.33
N GLU A 234 -20.04 -2.45 24.37
CA GLU A 234 -19.73 -2.82 25.77
C GLU A 234 -20.12 -4.27 26.10
N ILE A 235 -21.02 -4.87 25.32
CA ILE A 235 -21.67 -6.14 25.69
C ILE A 235 -21.25 -7.31 24.78
N GLU A 236 -20.84 -7.11 23.52
CA GLU A 236 -20.86 -8.24 22.56
C GLU A 236 -19.70 -8.39 21.57
N LEU A 237 -18.79 -7.42 21.37
CA LEU A 237 -17.68 -7.65 20.44
C LEU A 237 -16.40 -6.88 20.79
N GLU A 238 -15.48 -7.57 21.47
CA GLU A 238 -14.07 -7.17 21.57
C GLU A 238 -13.29 -7.88 20.45
N VAL A 239 -12.65 -7.10 19.58
CA VAL A 239 -11.65 -7.63 18.65
C VAL A 239 -10.31 -7.42 19.32
N ASP A 240 -9.74 -8.51 19.85
CA ASP A 240 -8.40 -8.57 20.40
C ASP A 240 -7.59 -9.55 19.56
N GLU A 241 -6.94 -9.00 18.53
CA GLU A 241 -6.18 -9.76 17.56
C GLU A 241 -4.72 -9.37 17.65
N SER A 242 -3.84 -10.37 17.64
CA SER A 242 -2.39 -10.16 17.56
C SER A 242 -1.83 -10.94 16.39
N LEU A 243 -0.73 -10.44 15.81
CA LEU A 243 -0.11 -11.10 14.66
C LEU A 243 0.36 -12.53 14.99
N GLU A 244 0.76 -12.79 16.25
CA GLU A 244 1.07 -14.15 16.74
C GLU A 244 -0.17 -15.06 16.79
N GLY A 245 -1.35 -14.49 17.06
CA GLY A 245 -2.62 -15.21 17.16
C GLY A 245 -3.18 -15.67 15.81
N LEU A 246 -2.74 -15.07 14.70
CA LEU A 246 -3.22 -15.44 13.35
C LEU A 246 -2.74 -16.80 12.83
N GLY A 247 -1.83 -17.49 13.54
CA GLY A 247 -1.39 -18.84 13.21
C GLY A 247 -2.15 -19.92 14.00
N GLU A 248 -2.65 -20.96 13.32
CA GLU A 248 -3.38 -22.10 13.94
C GLU A 248 -2.57 -22.89 14.98
N ASN A 249 -1.28 -22.57 15.19
CA ASN A 249 -0.43 -23.12 16.25
C ASN A 249 0.56 -22.05 16.75
N ARG A 250 0.12 -21.15 17.65
CA ARG A 250 0.92 -20.21 18.47
C ARG A 250 2.35 -19.95 17.97
N GLY A 251 2.44 -19.37 16.77
CA GLY A 251 3.67 -19.13 16.05
C GLY A 251 3.35 -18.40 14.75
N LEU A 252 4.24 -17.52 14.30
CA LEU A 252 4.10 -16.70 13.09
C LEU A 252 4.18 -17.54 11.80
N SER A 253 3.80 -18.81 11.81
CA SER A 253 4.02 -19.79 10.74
C SER A 253 2.99 -19.75 9.61
N PHE A 254 1.94 -18.94 9.69
CA PHE A 254 0.92 -18.89 8.64
C PHE A 254 1.45 -18.48 7.25
N PRO A 255 2.46 -17.59 7.09
CA PRO A 255 3.04 -17.31 5.78
C PRO A 255 3.75 -18.52 5.18
N LEU A 256 4.30 -19.43 6.00
CA LEU A 256 4.92 -20.66 5.51
C LEU A 256 3.90 -21.53 4.76
N THR A 257 2.67 -21.67 5.28
CA THR A 257 1.60 -22.42 4.63
C THR A 257 1.27 -21.86 3.25
N TYR A 258 1.21 -20.52 3.12
CA TYR A 258 0.99 -19.88 1.82
C TYR A 258 2.17 -20.07 0.88
N TRP A 259 3.41 -19.92 1.35
CA TRP A 259 4.59 -20.19 0.53
C TRP A 259 4.65 -21.63 0.02
N GLN A 260 4.30 -22.61 0.87
CA GLN A 260 4.22 -24.02 0.48
C GLN A 260 3.15 -24.24 -0.59
N ARG A 261 1.98 -23.60 -0.46
CA ARG A 261 0.91 -23.70 -1.44
C ARG A 261 1.29 -23.06 -2.79
N ILE A 262 1.93 -21.90 -2.78
CA ILE A 262 2.46 -21.27 -4.00
C ILE A 262 3.49 -22.18 -4.67
N GLN A 263 4.42 -22.75 -3.90
CA GLN A 263 5.42 -23.68 -4.42
C GLN A 263 4.78 -24.94 -5.02
N GLN A 264 3.80 -25.53 -4.33
CA GLN A 264 3.04 -26.67 -4.83
C GLN A 264 2.34 -26.33 -6.15
N ALA A 265 1.72 -25.17 -6.25
CA ALA A 265 1.02 -24.74 -7.46
C ALA A 265 2.00 -24.50 -8.62
N LEU A 266 3.16 -23.88 -8.37
CA LEU A 266 4.23 -23.73 -9.35
C LEU A 266 4.77 -25.08 -9.85
N ASP A 267 4.90 -26.07 -8.97
CA ASP A 267 5.46 -27.36 -9.31
C ASP A 267 4.44 -28.29 -9.99
N LYS A 268 3.16 -28.24 -9.60
CA LYS A 268 2.17 -29.28 -9.96
C LYS A 268 0.89 -28.77 -10.63
N GLU A 269 0.39 -27.60 -10.27
CA GLU A 269 -0.96 -27.15 -10.68
C GLU A 269 -0.93 -26.25 -11.92
N LEU A 270 0.17 -25.55 -12.14
CA LEU A 270 0.39 -24.77 -13.36
C LEU A 270 0.90 -25.69 -14.48
N GLU A 271 -0.03 -26.43 -15.09
CA GLU A 271 0.24 -27.36 -16.18
C GLU A 271 0.90 -26.65 -17.38
N GLU A 272 1.86 -27.31 -18.02
CA GLU A 272 2.61 -26.74 -19.15
C GLU A 272 1.70 -26.31 -20.32
N GLN A 273 0.52 -26.90 -20.43
CA GLN A 273 -0.47 -26.53 -21.44
C GLN A 273 -0.96 -25.08 -21.31
N TYR A 274 -0.89 -24.49 -20.12
CA TYR A 274 -1.21 -23.07 -19.90
C TYR A 274 -0.01 -22.14 -20.13
N LEU A 275 1.18 -22.69 -20.39
CA LEU A 275 2.43 -21.96 -20.65
C LEU A 275 2.74 -21.98 -22.15
N THR A 276 1.85 -21.37 -22.92
CA THR A 276 1.86 -21.38 -24.39
C THR A 276 2.96 -20.51 -25.00
N SER A 277 3.60 -19.64 -24.22
CA SER A 277 4.69 -18.78 -24.67
C SER A 277 6.01 -19.00 -23.90
N PRO A 278 7.17 -18.81 -24.55
CA PRO A 278 8.47 -18.79 -23.86
C PRO A 278 8.51 -17.78 -22.71
N THR A 279 7.87 -16.62 -22.89
CA THR A 279 7.76 -15.57 -21.88
C THR A 279 7.02 -16.05 -20.63
N ALA A 280 5.93 -16.81 -20.78
CA ALA A 280 5.20 -17.38 -19.65
C ALA A 280 6.05 -18.39 -18.87
N ARG A 281 6.82 -19.24 -19.57
CA ARG A 281 7.75 -20.19 -18.93
C ARG A 281 8.87 -19.48 -18.17
N GLN A 282 9.43 -18.43 -18.76
CA GLN A 282 10.45 -17.62 -18.09
C GLN A 282 9.90 -16.94 -16.83
N ARG A 283 8.69 -16.37 -16.90
CA ARG A 283 8.02 -15.76 -15.73
C ARG A 283 7.77 -16.77 -14.62
N LYS A 284 7.31 -17.98 -14.95
CA LYS A 284 7.14 -19.09 -13.99
C LYS A 284 8.46 -19.39 -13.27
N GLU A 285 9.55 -19.54 -14.03
CA GLU A 285 10.86 -19.88 -13.45
C GLU A 285 11.40 -18.74 -12.58
N GLN A 286 11.23 -17.48 -13.01
CA GLN A 286 11.57 -16.32 -12.20
C GLN A 286 10.77 -16.30 -10.88
N LEU A 287 9.48 -16.61 -10.92
CA LEU A 287 8.66 -16.66 -9.72
C LEU A 287 9.10 -17.78 -8.78
N LYS A 288 9.42 -18.96 -9.31
CA LYS A 288 9.98 -20.08 -8.54
C LYS A 288 11.31 -19.71 -7.86
N GLN A 289 12.19 -19.01 -8.56
CA GLN A 289 13.44 -18.50 -8.00
C GLN A 289 13.19 -17.48 -6.87
N LYS A 290 12.14 -16.65 -6.98
CA LYS A 290 11.75 -15.70 -5.93
C LYS A 290 11.12 -16.37 -4.70
N VAL A 291 10.39 -17.47 -4.85
CA VAL A 291 9.76 -18.20 -3.72
C VAL A 291 10.80 -18.94 -2.87
N SER A 292 11.84 -19.51 -3.51
CA SER A 292 12.80 -20.37 -2.81
C SER A 292 13.49 -19.72 -1.59
N PRO A 293 13.95 -18.44 -1.63
CA PRO A 293 14.51 -17.76 -0.47
C PRO A 293 13.55 -17.68 0.72
N TYR A 294 12.26 -17.41 0.50
CA TYR A 294 11.27 -17.32 1.58
C TYR A 294 11.13 -18.65 2.29
N LEU A 295 10.94 -19.74 1.53
CA LEU A 295 10.87 -21.08 2.10
C LEU A 295 12.12 -21.44 2.90
N LYS A 296 13.32 -21.17 2.37
CA LYS A 296 14.58 -21.43 3.07
C LYS A 296 14.68 -20.65 4.38
N ALA A 297 14.31 -19.38 4.38
CA ALA A 297 14.34 -18.55 5.57
C ALA A 297 13.43 -19.07 6.69
N TRP A 298 12.30 -19.70 6.35
CA TRP A 298 11.41 -20.33 7.33
C TRP A 298 11.90 -21.68 7.87
N HIS A 299 12.77 -22.40 7.15
CA HIS A 299 13.39 -23.63 7.67
C HIS A 299 14.54 -23.36 8.66
N LEU A 300 14.99 -22.11 8.76
CA LEU A 300 16.07 -21.67 9.65
C LEU A 300 15.56 -21.02 10.95
N LEU A 301 14.25 -20.78 11.05
CA LEU A 301 13.55 -20.24 12.22
C LEU A 301 12.94 -21.36 13.05
#